data_AF-U7Q904-F1
#
_entry.id   AF-U7Q904-F1
#
_cell.length_a   1.000
_cell.length_b   1.000
_cell.length_c   1.000
_cell.angle_alpha   90.00
_cell.angle_beta   90.00
_cell.angle_gamma   90.00
#
_symmetry.space_group_name_H-M   'P 1'
#
loop_
_entity.id
_entity.type
_entity.pdbx_description
1 polymer ?
#
loop_
_entity_poly.entity_id
_entity_poly.type
_entity_poly.pdbx_seq_one_letter_code
_entity_poly.pdbx_strand_id
1 'polypeptide(L)'
;DACILLQVQGEPRPDWMLRIDLTPPVEILKNWARWGSQAAIGRILNQKLEESNVKVRATLKESTLHLFCETLTAEKPSRSPKNKHNAPAKAKVMAAIAPILDTLAPQGI
;
A
#
# COMPACT_ATOMS: atom_id res chain seq x y z
N ASP A 1 -2.48 20.49 3.26
CA ASP A 1 -2.69 21.82 3.76
C ASP A 1 -1.84 22.90 3.10
N ALA A 2 -2.05 23.43 1.89
CA ALA A 2 -1.37 24.63 1.40
C ALA A 2 -2.45 25.60 0.96
N CYS A 3 -2.51 26.75 1.64
CA CYS A 3 -3.50 27.76 1.35
C CYS A 3 -2.88 28.85 0.48
N ILE A 4 -3.48 29.14 -0.68
CA ILE A 4 -3.19 30.37 -1.43
C ILE A 4 -4.40 31.28 -1.23
N LEU A 5 -4.16 32.42 -0.60
CA LEU A 5 -5.16 33.45 -0.34
C LEU A 5 -4.94 34.60 -1.33
N LEU A 6 -5.96 34.93 -2.12
CA LEU A 6 -5.93 36.10 -3.00
C LEU A 6 -6.95 37.11 -2.47
N GLN A 7 -6.50 38.31 -2.11
CA GLN A 7 -7.37 39.41 -1.69
C GLN A 7 -7.18 40.58 -2.66
N VAL A 8 -8.26 40.99 -3.33
CA VAL A 8 -8.26 42.19 -4.19
C VAL A 8 -8.27 43.43 -3.30
N GLN A 9 -7.44 44.41 -3.64
CA GLN A 9 -7.31 45.64 -2.87
C GLN A 9 -8.62 46.45 -2.96
N GLY A 10 -9.29 46.65 -1.82
CA GLY A 10 -10.59 47.34 -1.74
C GLY A 10 -11.72 46.48 -1.16
N GLU A 11 -11.55 45.16 -1.06
CA GLU A 11 -12.55 44.26 -0.49
C GLU A 11 -12.17 43.75 0.91
N PRO A 12 -13.12 43.69 1.87
CA PRO A 12 -12.85 43.31 3.25
C PRO A 12 -12.65 41.80 3.44
N ARG A 13 -12.95 40.97 2.44
CA ARG A 13 -12.80 39.51 2.48
C ARG A 13 -12.26 39.01 1.14
N PRO A 14 -11.41 37.96 1.12
CA PRO A 14 -10.95 37.34 -0.11
C PRO A 14 -12.09 36.61 -0.82
N ASP A 15 -12.18 36.76 -2.14
CA ASP A 15 -13.25 36.18 -2.97
C ASP A 15 -13.17 34.65 -3.10
N TRP A 16 -11.98 34.06 -2.92
CA TRP A 16 -11.79 32.62 -2.97
C TRP A 16 -10.58 32.15 -2.16
N MET A 17 -10.62 30.90 -1.72
CA MET A 17 -9.58 30.24 -0.92
C MET A 17 -9.28 28.86 -1.51
N LEU A 18 -8.03 28.61 -1.88
CA LEU A 18 -7.55 27.29 -2.33
C LEU A 18 -6.86 26.58 -1.16
N ARG A 19 -7.21 25.32 -0.86
CA ARG A 19 -6.55 24.46 0.15
C ARG A 19 -5.99 23.21 -0.53
N ILE A 20 -4.70 22.94 -0.36
CA ILE A 20 -3.95 21.86 -1.04
C ILE A 20 -3.41 20.83 -0.04
N ASP A 21 -3.83 19.55 -0.04
CA ASP A 21 -3.28 18.61 0.96
C ASP A 21 -1.73 18.43 0.82
N LEU A 22 -0.98 18.59 1.91
CA LEU A 22 0.49 18.51 2.00
C LEU A 22 0.92 17.41 2.98
N THR A 23 -0.04 16.61 3.45
CA THR A 23 0.24 15.42 4.24
C THR A 23 1.27 14.56 3.49
N PRO A 24 2.39 14.18 4.10
CA PRO A 24 3.42 13.41 3.43
C PRO A 24 2.81 12.17 2.74
N PRO A 25 3.23 11.81 1.51
CA PRO A 25 2.65 10.68 0.80
C PRO A 25 2.69 9.37 1.59
N VAL A 26 3.70 9.20 2.44
CA VAL A 26 3.83 8.05 3.35
C VAL A 26 2.73 8.01 4.42
N GLU A 27 2.32 9.16 4.94
CA GLU A 27 1.24 9.26 5.92
C GLU A 27 -0.12 9.04 5.29
N ILE A 28 -0.35 9.62 4.10
CA ILE A 28 -1.56 9.36 3.30
C ILE A 28 -1.68 7.85 3.01
N LEU A 29 -0.58 7.22 2.59
CA LEU A 29 -0.55 5.78 2.28
C LEU A 29 -0.85 4.92 3.52
N LYS A 30 -0.28 5.26 4.68
CA LYS A 30 -0.58 4.58 5.96
C LYS A 30 -2.04 4.75 6.37
N ASN A 31 -2.59 5.96 6.22
CA ASN A 31 -3.99 6.24 6.52
C ASN A 31 -4.89 5.38 5.63
N TRP A 32 -4.71 5.41 4.32
CA TRP A 32 -5.50 4.58 3.41
C TRP A 32 -5.41 3.09 3.72
N ALA A 33 -4.23 2.59 4.07
CA ALA A 33 -4.05 1.21 4.48
C ALA A 33 -4.82 0.88 5.78
N ARG A 34 -4.82 1.78 6.77
CA ARG A 34 -5.62 1.65 7.99
C ARG A 34 -7.13 1.64 7.70
N TRP A 35 -7.57 2.43 6.72
CA TRP A 35 -8.95 2.44 6.24
C TRP A 35 -9.32 1.25 5.35
N GLY A 36 -8.45 0.24 5.21
CA GLY A 36 -8.74 -0.99 4.47
C GLY A 36 -8.48 -0.91 2.96
N SER A 37 -7.80 0.14 2.47
CA SER A 37 -7.45 0.22 1.05
C SER A 37 -6.48 -0.90 0.66
N GLN A 38 -6.98 -1.84 -0.13
CA GLN A 38 -6.24 -3.01 -0.63
C GLN A 38 -4.99 -2.57 -1.40
N ALA A 39 -5.11 -1.53 -2.24
CA ALA A 39 -4.00 -0.99 -3.00
C ALA A 39 -2.92 -0.38 -2.09
N ALA A 40 -3.33 0.31 -1.02
CA ALA A 40 -2.41 0.89 -0.05
C ALA A 40 -1.70 -0.19 0.77
N ILE A 41 -2.45 -1.18 1.28
CA ILE A 41 -1.91 -2.34 2.01
C ILE A 41 -0.90 -3.09 1.12
N GLY A 42 -1.30 -3.42 -0.11
CA GLY A 42 -0.42 -4.09 -1.07
C GLY A 42 0.85 -3.28 -1.35
N ARG A 43 0.77 -1.96 -1.48
CA ARG A 43 1.94 -1.10 -1.70
C ARG A 43 2.88 -1.11 -0.50
N ILE A 44 2.37 -0.98 0.73
CA ILE A 44 3.19 -1.03 1.94
C ILE A 44 3.87 -2.39 2.10
N LEU A 45 3.14 -3.48 1.86
CA LEU A 45 3.70 -4.84 1.93
C LEU A 45 4.79 -5.06 0.88
N ASN A 46 4.59 -4.62 -0.36
CA ASN A 46 5.62 -4.71 -1.41
C ASN A 46 6.88 -3.92 -1.05
N GLN A 47 6.74 -2.69 -0.52
CA GLN A 47 7.90 -1.88 -0.09
C GLN A 47 8.71 -2.57 1.02
N LYS A 48 8.05 -3.33 1.90
CA LYS A 48 8.73 -4.04 3.00
C LYS A 48 9.30 -5.40 2.60
N LEU A 49 8.78 -6.00 1.53
CA LEU A 49 9.18 -7.33 1.06
C LEU A 49 10.10 -7.29 -0.17
N GLU A 50 10.47 -6.10 -0.63
CA GLU A 50 11.38 -5.88 -1.75
C GLU A 50 12.71 -6.64 -1.55
N GLU A 51 13.33 -6.52 -0.38
CA GLU A 51 14.56 -7.23 -0.03
C GLU A 51 14.41 -8.77 0.00
N SER A 52 13.17 -9.25 0.17
CA SER A 52 12.85 -10.68 0.16
C SER A 52 12.52 -11.23 -1.23
N ASN A 53 12.55 -10.40 -2.28
CA ASN A 53 12.13 -10.75 -3.64
C ASN A 53 10.71 -11.33 -3.68
N VAL A 54 9.79 -10.79 -2.87
CA VAL A 54 8.39 -11.21 -2.83
C VAL A 54 7.49 -10.06 -3.26
N LYS A 55 6.66 -10.32 -4.27
CA LYS A 55 5.58 -9.44 -4.68
C LYS A 55 4.28 -9.88 -4.03
N VAL A 56 3.54 -8.93 -3.47
CA VAL A 56 2.24 -9.13 -2.83
C VAL A 56 1.14 -8.41 -3.59
N ARG A 57 0.03 -9.10 -3.84
CA ARG A 57 -1.22 -8.52 -4.30
C ARG A 57 -2.28 -8.71 -3.22
N ALA A 58 -2.92 -7.62 -2.84
CA ALA A 58 -4.01 -7.63 -1.88
C ALA A 58 -5.36 -7.51 -2.60
N THR A 59 -6.34 -8.28 -2.15
CA THR A 59 -7.74 -8.18 -2.59
C THR A 59 -8.65 -8.40 -1.39
N LEU A 60 -9.74 -7.65 -1.29
CA LEU A 60 -10.78 -7.92 -0.31
C LEU A 60 -11.84 -8.80 -0.95
N LYS A 61 -12.18 -9.89 -0.29
CA LYS A 61 -13.37 -10.67 -0.62
C LYS A 61 -14.27 -10.68 0.61
N GLU A 62 -15.46 -10.12 0.46
CA GLU A 62 -16.39 -9.88 1.58
C GLU A 62 -15.68 -9.06 2.68
N SER A 63 -15.41 -9.65 3.84
CA SER A 63 -14.68 -9.04 4.96
C SER A 63 -13.32 -9.69 5.24
N THR A 64 -12.79 -10.43 4.26
CA THR A 64 -11.50 -11.13 4.39
C THR A 64 -10.46 -10.52 3.45
N LEU A 65 -9.32 -10.11 4.00
CA LEU A 65 -8.17 -9.69 3.22
C LEU A 65 -7.42 -10.91 2.67
N HIS A 66 -7.47 -11.10 1.36
CA HIS A 66 -6.68 -12.11 0.67
C HIS A 66 -5.37 -11.51 0.16
N LEU A 67 -4.25 -12.14 0.52
CA LEU A 67 -2.92 -11.77 0.06
C LEU A 67 -2.33 -12.87 -0.82
N PHE A 68 -2.06 -12.53 -2.07
CA PHE A 68 -1.37 -13.40 -3.02
C PHE A 68 0.11 -13.03 -3.05
N CYS A 69 0.99 -14.00 -2.82
CA CYS A 69 2.43 -13.80 -2.73
C CYS A 69 3.15 -14.58 -3.82
N GLU A 70 4.00 -13.90 -4.59
CA GLU A 70 4.75 -14.47 -5.71
C GLU A 70 6.24 -14.15 -5.53
N THR A 71 7.13 -15.09 -5.86
CA THR A 71 8.57 -14.77 -5.91
C THR A 71 8.92 -14.05 -7.20
N LEU A 72 9.73 -13.02 -7.08
CA LEU A 72 10.33 -12.30 -8.19
C LEU A 72 11.65 -13.00 -8.54
N THR A 73 11.61 -14.14 -9.22
CA THR A 73 12.85 -14.80 -9.66
C THR A 73 13.47 -14.07 -10.87
N ALA A 74 14.77 -13.78 -10.78
CA ALA A 74 15.59 -13.28 -11.89
C ALA A 74 16.02 -14.38 -12.88
N GLU A 75 15.73 -15.65 -12.62
CA GLU A 75 16.17 -16.75 -13.46
C GLU A 75 15.06 -17.27 -14.38
N LYS A 76 15.42 -17.39 -15.66
CA LYS A 76 14.56 -17.84 -16.77
C LYS A 76 13.75 -19.08 -16.39
N PRO A 77 12.50 -19.21 -16.88
CA PRO A 77 11.71 -20.40 -16.63
C PRO A 77 12.43 -21.61 -17.26
N SER A 78 12.98 -22.48 -16.42
CA SER A 78 13.36 -23.83 -16.86
C SER A 78 12.08 -24.49 -17.39
N ARG A 79 12.09 -24.86 -18.67
CA ARG A 79 11.01 -25.51 -19.44
C ARG A 79 10.77 -26.95 -18.96
N SER A 80 10.46 -27.12 -17.68
CA SER A 80 10.06 -28.41 -17.12
C SER A 80 8.57 -28.34 -16.75
N PRO A 81 7.69 -29.19 -17.30
CA PRO A 81 6.24 -29.10 -17.14
C PRO A 81 5.75 -29.58 -15.75
N LYS A 82 6.62 -29.58 -14.74
CA LYS A 82 6.35 -30.07 -13.37
C LYS A 82 6.72 -29.09 -12.25
N ASN A 83 7.19 -27.87 -12.56
CA ASN A 83 7.46 -26.88 -11.53
C ASN A 83 6.16 -26.17 -11.13
N LYS A 84 5.55 -26.68 -10.06
CA LYS A 84 4.64 -25.91 -9.21
C LYS A 84 5.27 -24.53 -9.01
N HIS A 85 4.52 -23.49 -9.38
CA HIS A 85 4.79 -22.07 -9.17
C HIS A 85 5.83 -21.81 -8.08
N ASN A 86 6.86 -20.99 -8.37
CA ASN A 86 7.85 -20.52 -7.40
C ASN A 86 7.14 -19.69 -6.29
N ALA A 87 6.47 -20.38 -5.38
CA ALA A 87 5.79 -19.79 -4.25
C ALA A 87 6.84 -19.49 -3.18
N PRO A 88 6.81 -18.29 -2.58
CA PRO A 88 7.75 -17.96 -1.53
C PRO A 88 7.50 -18.82 -0.29
N ALA A 89 8.53 -19.07 0.50
CA ALA A 89 8.42 -19.89 1.71
C ALA A 89 7.38 -19.27 2.67
N LYS A 90 6.24 -19.96 2.85
CA LYS A 90 5.09 -19.46 3.61
C LYS A 90 5.47 -18.93 4.98
N ALA A 91 6.27 -19.67 5.75
CA ALA A 91 6.69 -19.27 7.09
C ALA A 91 7.46 -17.94 7.09
N LYS A 92 8.38 -17.75 6.13
CA LYS A 92 9.18 -16.52 5.98
C LYS A 92 8.29 -15.33 5.62
N VAL A 93 7.36 -15.52 4.69
CA VAL A 93 6.43 -14.47 4.26
C VAL A 93 5.47 -14.09 5.38
N MET A 94 4.89 -15.07 6.08
CA MET A 94 4.00 -14.81 7.21
C MET A 94 4.70 -14.07 8.34
N ALA A 95 5.93 -14.47 8.69
CA ALA A 95 6.73 -13.79 9.72
C ALA A 95 7.04 -12.33 9.36
N ALA A 96 7.15 -12.01 8.07
CA ALA A 96 7.38 -10.64 7.59
C ALA A 96 6.08 -9.82 7.49
N ILE A 97 4.97 -10.42 7.02
CA ILE A 97 3.70 -9.72 6.80
C ILE A 97 2.96 -9.45 8.12
N ALA A 98 2.91 -10.42 9.03
CA ALA A 98 2.15 -10.32 10.29
C ALA A 98 2.44 -9.03 11.09
N PRO A 99 3.69 -8.69 11.44
CA PRO A 99 3.97 -7.48 12.23
C PRO A 99 3.57 -6.19 11.49
N ILE A 100 3.61 -6.18 10.15
CA ILE A 100 3.20 -5.02 9.35
C ILE A 100 1.69 -4.85 9.44
N LEU A 101 0.92 -5.94 9.30
CA LEU A 101 -0.54 -5.90 9.42
C LEU A 101 -0.97 -5.53 10.84
N ASP A 102 -0.29 -6.04 11.87
CA ASP A 102 -0.55 -5.67 13.26
C ASP A 102 -0.31 -4.18 13.51
N THR A 103 0.76 -3.63 12.92
CA THR A 103 1.06 -2.19 13.02
C THR A 103 0.06 -1.32 12.25
N LEU A 104 -0.40 -1.79 11.08
CA LEU A 104 -1.38 -1.06 10.28
C LEU A 104 -2.78 -1.09 10.90
N ALA A 105 -3.12 -2.20 11.56
CA ALA A 105 -4.42 -2.49 12.16
C ALA A 105 -5.59 -2.01 11.28
N PRO A 106 -5.80 -2.61 10.09
CA PRO A 106 -6.83 -2.17 9.17
C PRO A 106 -8.23 -2.30 9.78
N GLN A 107 -9.02 -1.23 9.74
CA GLN A 107 -10.33 -1.13 10.39
C GLN A 107 -11.49 -1.19 9.40
N GLY A 108 -11.22 -0.98 8.11
CA GLY A 108 -12.24 -0.94 7.05
C GLY A 108 -12.29 -2.20 6.19
N ILE A 109 -11.94 -3.36 6.77
CA ILE A 109 -11.94 -4.67 6.11
C ILE A 109 -13.04 -5.53 6.74
#